data_AF-A0A4Q7R4N5-F1
#
_entry.id   AF-A0A4Q7R4N5-F1
#
_cell.length_a   1.000
_cell.length_b   1.000
_cell.length_c   1.000
_cell.angle_alpha   90.00
_cell.angle_beta   90.00
_cell.angle_gamma   90.00
#
_symmetry.space_group_name_H-M   'P 1'
#
loop_
_entity.id
_entity.type
_entity.pdbx_description
1 polymer ?
#
loop_
_entity_poly.entity_id
_entity_poly.type
_entity_poly.pdbx_seq_one_letter_code
_entity_poly.pdbx_strand_id
1 'polypeptide(L)'
;MLRVARDRPRRDGIVRGGGAHDAGRRIVRWPLDESTGLLRAGADGVVHAVEAFDSPVWGMQGATSYSNSFVITGVCPEYAGNIGDGIDYPSCPHRGLGGESTTVWTKAPKNTENLSYWPATGELWLISEQLRERVTVHIPFPQ
;
A
#
# COMPACT_ATOMS: atom_id res chain seq x y z
N MET A 1 2.25 22.02 2.86
CA MET A 1 3.54 21.62 2.26
C MET A 1 4.43 21.09 3.37
N LEU A 2 4.56 19.77 3.50
CA LEU A 2 5.56 19.15 4.37
C LEU A 2 6.37 18.19 3.48
N ARG A 3 7.58 18.60 3.12
CA ARG A 3 8.58 17.73 2.48
C ARG A 3 9.42 17.12 3.60
N VAL A 4 9.42 15.79 3.70
CA VAL A 4 10.47 15.06 4.43
C VAL A 4 10.99 13.94 3.55
N ALA A 5 11.91 14.29 2.64
CA ALA A 5 12.85 13.36 2.05
C ALA A 5 14.25 13.84 2.46
N ARG A 6 14.83 13.18 3.48
CA ARG A 6 16.28 13.18 3.71
C ARG A 6 16.70 11.73 3.65
N ASP A 7 17.64 11.46 2.75
CA ASP A 7 18.51 10.29 2.62
C ASP A 7 18.17 9.14 3.58
N ARG A 8 17.50 8.10 3.06
CA ARG A 8 16.86 7.09 3.90
C ARG A 8 17.51 5.72 3.71
N PRO A 9 18.11 5.12 4.75
CA PRO A 9 18.45 3.69 4.72
C PRO A 9 17.19 2.85 4.44
N ARG A 10 17.35 1.61 3.95
CA ARG A 10 16.23 0.70 3.65
C ARG A 10 15.19 0.74 4.79
N ARG A 11 13.94 1.05 4.46
CA ARG A 11 12.84 1.10 5.42
C ARG A 11 11.81 0.07 4.99
N ASP A 12 11.85 -1.08 5.62
CA ASP A 12 10.75 -2.04 5.58
C ASP A 12 9.78 -1.71 6.70
N GLY A 13 8.50 -1.89 6.43
CA GLY A 13 7.47 -1.49 7.37
C GLY A 13 6.09 -2.04 7.07
N ILE A 14 5.29 -2.20 8.12
CA ILE A 14 3.85 -2.39 7.97
C ILE A 14 3.24 -1.06 7.56
N VAL A 15 2.38 -1.11 6.56
CA VAL A 15 1.72 0.05 6.00
C VAL A 15 0.22 -0.06 6.20
N ARG A 16 -0.41 1.02 6.64
CA ARG A 16 -1.87 1.15 6.65
C ARG A 16 -2.30 2.34 5.80
N GLY A 17 -3.24 2.08 4.89
CA GLY A 17 -4.03 3.10 4.22
C GLY A 17 -5.41 3.22 4.88
N GLY A 18 -5.99 4.43 4.89
CA GLY A 18 -7.40 4.62 5.23
C GLY A 18 -8.28 4.59 3.97
N GLY A 19 -9.29 3.72 3.94
CA GLY A 19 -10.29 3.65 2.86
C GLY A 19 -11.12 4.92 2.73
N ALA A 20 -11.37 5.35 1.49
CA ALA A 20 -12.31 6.43 1.15
C ALA A 20 -12.51 6.58 -0.36
N HIS A 21 -13.55 7.32 -0.74
CA HIS A 21 -13.89 7.56 -2.14
C HIS A 21 -12.94 8.55 -2.82
N ASP A 22 -12.31 9.47 -2.08
CA ASP A 22 -11.39 10.48 -2.63
C ASP A 22 -9.91 10.11 -2.42
N ALA A 23 -9.02 10.72 -3.21
CA ALA A 23 -7.57 10.71 -2.95
C ALA A 23 -7.18 11.54 -1.70
N GLY A 24 -5.89 11.51 -1.35
CA GLY A 24 -5.33 12.28 -0.24
C GLY A 24 -5.41 11.58 1.12
N ARG A 25 -5.66 10.28 1.13
CA ARG A 25 -5.72 9.47 2.36
C ARG A 25 -4.33 9.15 2.88
N ARG A 26 -4.18 9.08 4.20
CA ARG A 26 -2.86 8.90 4.81
C ARG A 26 -2.38 7.46 4.71
N ILE A 27 -1.14 7.32 4.28
CA ILE A 27 -0.33 6.13 4.45
C ILE A 27 0.59 6.37 5.64
N VAL A 28 0.64 5.41 6.55
CA VAL A 28 1.53 5.42 7.72
C VAL A 28 2.37 4.15 7.70
N ARG A 29 3.67 4.30 7.96
CA ARG A 29 4.65 3.22 7.99
C ARG A 29 5.21 3.07 9.41
N TRP A 30 5.16 1.85 9.92
CA TRP A 30 5.85 1.47 11.17
C TRP A 30 7.09 0.64 10.87
N PRO A 31 8.16 0.76 11.66
CA PRO A 31 9.41 0.06 11.41
C PRO A 31 9.29 -1.43 11.72
N LEU A 32 9.92 -2.26 10.88
CA LEU A 32 10.14 -3.67 11.17
C LEU A 32 11.56 -3.92 11.70
N ASP A 33 11.67 -4.93 12.54
CA ASP A 33 12.94 -5.58 12.88
C ASP A 33 13.27 -6.59 11.78
N GLU A 34 14.38 -6.38 11.09
CA GLU A 34 14.75 -7.18 9.91
C GLU A 34 15.09 -8.63 10.26
N SER A 35 15.47 -8.92 11.51
CA SER A 35 15.82 -10.27 11.94
C SER A 35 14.61 -11.13 12.29
N THR A 36 13.53 -10.49 12.77
CA THR A 36 12.32 -11.18 13.24
C THR A 36 11.11 -10.98 12.34
N GLY A 37 11.09 -9.93 11.51
CA GLY A 37 9.92 -9.52 10.73
C GLY A 37 8.80 -8.91 11.58
N LEU A 38 9.04 -8.65 12.87
CA LEU A 38 8.06 -8.03 13.78
C LEU A 38 8.23 -6.52 13.84
N LEU A 39 7.24 -5.81 14.39
CA LEU A 39 7.34 -4.38 14.64
C LEU A 39 8.48 -4.07 15.62
N ARG A 40 9.33 -3.11 15.26
CA ARG A 40 10.44 -2.67 16.11
C ARG A 40 9.96 -1.61 17.11
N ALA A 41 9.91 -1.99 18.38
CA ALA A 41 9.62 -1.05 19.47
C ALA A 41 10.79 -0.08 19.71
N GLY A 42 10.46 1.13 20.18
CA GLY A 42 11.43 2.10 20.67
C GLY A 42 11.96 1.76 22.07
N ALA A 43 12.85 2.60 22.59
CA ALA A 43 13.42 2.44 23.94
C ALA A 43 12.36 2.54 25.06
N ASP A 44 11.22 3.15 24.76
CA ASP A 44 10.04 3.25 25.62
C ASP A 44 9.12 2.01 25.56
N GLY A 45 9.48 1.00 24.77
CA GLY A 45 8.68 -0.21 24.57
C GLY A 45 7.47 -0.02 23.65
N VAL A 46 7.33 1.14 22.98
CA VAL A 46 6.20 1.45 22.09
C VAL A 46 6.65 1.47 20.64
N VAL A 47 5.80 1.01 19.72
CA VAL A 47 6.07 1.08 18.28
C VAL A 47 5.59 2.42 17.72
N HIS A 48 6.53 3.27 17.30
CA HIS A 48 6.24 4.56 16.69
C HIS A 48 6.29 4.48 15.16
N ALA A 49 5.41 5.23 14.49
CA ALA A 49 5.48 5.38 13.04
C ALA A 49 6.76 6.13 12.66
N VAL A 50 7.41 5.71 11.57
CA VAL A 50 8.66 6.31 11.04
C VAL A 50 8.42 7.18 9.81
N GLU A 51 7.23 7.11 9.23
CA GLU A 51 6.84 7.89 8.07
C GLU A 51 5.31 7.96 7.97
N ALA A 52 4.82 9.10 7.49
CA ALA A 52 3.47 9.23 6.98
C ALA A 52 3.43 10.20 5.80
N PHE A 53 2.56 9.93 4.82
CA PHE A 53 2.32 10.80 3.67
C PHE A 53 0.89 10.62 3.17
N ASP A 54 0.41 11.57 2.38
CA ASP A 54 -0.90 11.46 1.74
C ASP A 54 -0.77 10.69 0.41
N SER A 55 -1.66 9.74 0.18
CA SER A 55 -1.70 8.90 -1.00
C SER A 55 -2.37 9.64 -2.16
N PRO A 56 -1.77 9.64 -3.36
CA PRO A 56 -2.42 10.18 -4.56
C PRO A 56 -3.48 9.22 -5.14
N VAL A 57 -3.63 8.02 -4.59
CA VAL A 57 -4.50 6.96 -5.12
C VAL A 57 -5.93 7.13 -4.62
N TRP A 58 -6.87 7.17 -5.57
CA TRP A 58 -8.30 7.22 -5.30
C TRP A 58 -8.83 5.85 -4.89
N GLY A 59 -9.81 5.79 -3.99
CA GLY A 59 -10.37 4.51 -3.57
C GLY A 59 -9.31 3.61 -2.92
N MET A 60 -8.32 4.18 -2.23
CA MET A 60 -7.20 3.41 -1.69
C MET A 60 -7.68 2.42 -0.63
N GLN A 61 -7.49 1.13 -0.85
CA GLN A 61 -7.89 0.08 0.09
C GLN A 61 -6.69 -0.63 0.75
N GLY A 62 -5.55 -0.70 0.05
CA GLY A 62 -4.39 -1.46 0.48
C GLY A 62 -3.06 -0.76 0.25
N ALA A 63 -2.08 -1.05 1.09
CA ALA A 63 -0.71 -0.64 0.87
C ALA A 63 0.27 -1.64 1.49
N THR A 64 1.40 -1.85 0.83
CA THR A 64 2.55 -2.57 1.36
C THR A 64 3.82 -1.89 0.90
N SER A 65 4.94 -2.27 1.50
CA SER A 65 6.23 -1.70 1.14
C SER A 65 7.36 -2.66 1.42
N TYR A 66 8.39 -2.55 0.60
CA TYR A 66 9.63 -3.29 0.76
C TYR A 66 10.78 -2.54 0.09
N SER A 67 11.94 -2.51 0.72
CA SER A 67 13.15 -1.85 0.26
C SER A 67 12.89 -0.41 -0.22
N ASN A 68 12.13 0.38 0.56
CA ASN A 68 11.73 1.76 0.27
C ASN A 68 10.76 1.95 -0.91
N SER A 69 10.41 0.90 -1.64
CA SER A 69 9.34 0.90 -2.64
C SER A 69 7.99 0.63 -1.98
N PHE A 70 6.94 1.26 -2.49
CA PHE A 70 5.56 1.04 -2.09
C PHE A 70 4.75 0.44 -3.22
N VAL A 71 3.79 -0.40 -2.84
CA VAL A 71 2.64 -0.73 -3.67
C VAL A 71 1.39 -0.33 -2.92
N ILE A 72 0.51 0.42 -3.60
CA ILE A 72 -0.76 0.91 -3.06
C ILE A 72 -1.85 0.45 -4.01
N THR A 73 -2.90 -0.20 -3.50
CA THR A 73 -4.07 -0.53 -4.32
C THR A 73 -5.18 0.47 -4.09
N GLY A 74 -5.82 0.85 -5.18
CA GLY A 74 -7.09 1.55 -5.18
C GLY A 74 -7.83 1.33 -6.48
N VAL A 75 -8.81 2.18 -6.75
CA VAL A 75 -9.60 2.12 -7.98
C VAL A 75 -8.74 2.58 -9.15
N CYS A 76 -8.88 1.93 -10.32
CA CYS A 76 -8.14 2.34 -11.51
C CYS A 76 -8.49 3.80 -11.92
N PRO A 77 -7.51 4.60 -12.42
CA PRO A 77 -7.71 6.04 -12.65
C PRO A 77 -8.89 6.40 -13.55
N GLU A 78 -9.19 5.56 -14.54
CA GLU A 78 -10.35 5.76 -15.43
C GLU A 78 -11.71 5.74 -14.71
N TYR A 79 -11.76 5.29 -13.45
CA TYR A 79 -12.96 5.23 -12.61
C TYR A 79 -12.89 6.11 -11.36
N ALA A 80 -11.84 6.93 -11.21
CA ALA A 80 -11.62 7.74 -10.01
C ALA A 80 -12.83 8.64 -9.65
N GLY A 81 -13.52 9.19 -10.66
CA GLY A 81 -14.71 10.03 -10.47
C GLY A 81 -16.02 9.27 -10.18
N ASN A 82 -16.01 7.94 -10.22
CA ASN A 82 -17.22 7.12 -10.12
C ASN A 82 -17.35 6.41 -8.77
N ILE A 83 -16.44 6.65 -7.83
CA ILE A 83 -16.40 5.91 -6.58
C ILE A 83 -17.60 6.29 -5.70
N GLY A 84 -18.37 5.28 -5.29
CA GLY A 84 -19.58 5.45 -4.47
C GLY A 84 -20.90 5.42 -5.25
N ASP A 85 -20.87 5.12 -6.54
CA ASP A 85 -22.06 4.88 -7.37
C ASP A 85 -22.73 3.51 -7.14
N GLY A 86 -22.16 2.68 -6.25
CA GLY A 86 -22.62 1.33 -5.96
C GLY A 86 -22.08 0.25 -6.90
N ILE A 87 -21.14 0.57 -7.78
CA ILE A 87 -20.48 -0.37 -8.70
C ILE A 87 -19.08 -0.71 -8.18
N ASP A 88 -18.80 -2.02 -8.10
CA ASP A 88 -17.45 -2.51 -7.84
C ASP A 88 -16.58 -2.42 -9.11
N TYR A 89 -15.62 -1.50 -9.08
CA TYR A 89 -14.66 -1.28 -10.16
C TYR A 89 -13.40 -2.15 -9.99
N PRO A 90 -12.71 -2.49 -11.09
CA PRO A 90 -11.38 -3.10 -11.02
C PRO A 90 -10.40 -2.25 -10.21
N SER A 91 -9.56 -2.90 -9.43
CA SER A 91 -8.48 -2.23 -8.71
C SER A 91 -7.22 -2.13 -9.57
N CYS A 92 -6.39 -1.13 -9.30
CA CYS A 92 -5.08 -0.98 -9.89
C CYS A 92 -4.03 -0.87 -8.79
N PRO A 93 -2.99 -1.73 -8.80
CA PRO A 93 -1.78 -1.50 -8.02
C PRO A 93 -1.00 -0.31 -8.60
N HIS A 94 -0.65 0.64 -7.74
CA HIS A 94 0.24 1.75 -7.99
C HIS A 94 1.57 1.47 -7.31
N ARG A 95 2.68 1.59 -8.04
CA ARG A 95 4.03 1.42 -7.49
C ARG A 95 4.80 2.74 -7.47
N GLY A 96 5.73 2.88 -6.54
CA GLY A 96 6.67 4.00 -6.54
C GLY A 96 7.29 4.26 -5.17
N LEU A 97 7.70 5.52 -4.95
CA LEU A 97 8.31 5.97 -3.70
C LEU A 97 7.27 6.70 -2.86
N GLY A 98 7.24 6.38 -1.56
CA GLY A 98 6.27 6.94 -0.63
C GLY A 98 6.38 8.46 -0.50
N GLY A 99 5.26 9.15 -0.59
CA GLY A 99 5.19 10.62 -0.48
C GLY A 99 5.84 11.39 -1.63
N GLU A 100 6.32 10.70 -2.67
CA GLU A 100 6.98 11.33 -3.81
C GLU A 100 6.19 11.13 -5.10
N SER A 101 6.09 9.88 -5.57
CA SER A 101 5.41 9.58 -6.82
C SER A 101 4.94 8.13 -6.87
N THR A 102 3.84 7.92 -7.57
CA THR A 102 3.32 6.58 -7.85
C THR A 102 2.81 6.53 -9.28
N THR A 103 3.00 5.40 -9.94
CA THR A 103 2.45 5.12 -11.27
C THR A 103 1.59 3.88 -11.24
N VAL A 104 0.48 3.86 -11.98
CA VAL A 104 -0.27 2.62 -12.21
C VAL A 104 0.67 1.59 -12.81
N TRP A 105 0.68 0.39 -12.24
CA TRP A 105 1.54 -0.69 -12.69
C TRP A 105 0.77 -1.73 -13.49
N THR A 106 -0.39 -2.16 -13.01
CA THR A 106 -1.22 -3.17 -13.67
C THR A 106 -2.68 -3.07 -13.20
N LYS A 107 -3.54 -3.97 -13.66
CA LYS A 107 -4.88 -4.19 -13.13
C LYS A 107 -4.90 -5.39 -12.18
N ALA A 108 -5.77 -5.35 -11.20
CA ALA A 108 -6.06 -6.40 -10.24
C ALA A 108 -7.57 -6.67 -10.21
N PRO A 109 -8.01 -7.80 -9.60
CA PRO A 109 -9.43 -8.06 -9.36
C PRO A 109 -10.12 -6.89 -8.66
N LYS A 110 -11.44 -6.84 -8.80
CA LYS A 110 -12.28 -5.84 -8.13
C LYS A 110 -12.09 -5.89 -6.62
N ASN A 111 -12.14 -4.73 -5.99
CA ASN A 111 -12.00 -4.55 -4.54
C ASN A 111 -10.76 -5.24 -3.97
N THR A 112 -9.59 -5.09 -4.59
CA THR A 112 -8.34 -5.60 -4.03
C THR A 112 -7.88 -4.73 -2.86
N GLU A 113 -7.95 -5.28 -1.64
CA GLU A 113 -7.75 -4.52 -0.40
C GLU A 113 -6.49 -4.87 0.37
N ASN A 114 -6.17 -6.16 0.51
CA ASN A 114 -4.99 -6.52 1.29
C ASN A 114 -3.83 -6.84 0.37
N LEU A 115 -2.68 -6.30 0.74
CA LEU A 115 -1.41 -6.52 0.10
C LEU A 115 -0.44 -7.11 1.11
N SER A 116 0.31 -8.14 0.71
CA SER A 116 1.41 -8.68 1.50
C SER A 116 2.61 -8.97 0.62
N TYR A 117 3.80 -8.60 1.08
CA TYR A 117 5.03 -8.96 0.39
C TYR A 117 5.66 -10.18 1.07
N TRP A 118 6.13 -11.14 0.28
CA TRP A 118 6.87 -12.30 0.76
C TRP A 118 8.35 -12.18 0.36
N PRO A 119 9.26 -11.83 1.28
CA PRO A 119 10.68 -11.65 0.97
C PRO A 119 11.39 -12.89 0.41
N ALA A 120 11.00 -14.08 0.86
CA ALA A 120 11.68 -15.32 0.46
C ALA A 120 11.45 -15.67 -1.03
N THR A 121 10.30 -15.29 -1.60
CA THR A 121 9.96 -15.55 -3.00
C THR A 121 9.97 -14.29 -3.86
N GLY A 122 10.05 -13.11 -3.24
CA GLY A 122 9.98 -11.83 -3.96
C GLY A 122 8.58 -11.54 -4.50
N GLU A 123 7.53 -12.12 -3.92
CA GLU A 123 6.16 -12.02 -4.44
C GLU A 123 5.32 -10.99 -3.68
N LEU A 124 4.49 -10.28 -4.43
CA LEU A 124 3.37 -9.52 -3.92
C LEU A 124 2.11 -10.38 -3.98
N TRP A 125 1.48 -10.58 -2.83
CA TRP A 125 0.19 -11.23 -2.68
C TRP A 125 -0.90 -10.17 -2.56
N LEU A 126 -1.99 -10.37 -3.30
CA LEU A 126 -3.16 -9.51 -3.33
C LEU A 126 -4.41 -10.35 -3.04
N ILE A 127 -5.36 -9.77 -2.33
CA ILE A 127 -6.65 -10.42 -2.05
C ILE A 127 -7.80 -9.42 -2.12
N SER A 128 -8.93 -9.85 -2.69
CA SER A 128 -10.13 -9.02 -2.78
C SER A 128 -11.03 -9.08 -1.55
N GLU A 129 -11.65 -7.94 -1.21
CA GLU A 129 -12.85 -7.88 -0.37
C GLU A 129 -14.08 -8.06 -1.27
N GLN A 130 -14.56 -9.29 -1.34
CA GLN A 130 -15.79 -9.63 -2.05
C GLN A 130 -16.56 -10.66 -1.21
N LEU A 131 -17.87 -10.44 -1.08
CA LEU A 131 -18.75 -11.24 -0.21
C LEU A 131 -19.08 -12.62 -0.80
N ARG A 132 -18.92 -12.80 -2.12
CA ARG A 132 -19.35 -14.01 -2.85
C ARG A 132 -18.19 -14.81 -3.44
N GLU A 133 -17.13 -14.14 -3.88
CA GLU A 133 -15.95 -14.79 -4.44
C GLU A 133 -14.70 -13.99 -4.07
N ARG A 134 -13.86 -14.58 -3.22
CA ARG A 134 -12.59 -13.99 -2.81
C ARG A 134 -11.51 -14.48 -3.76
N VAL A 135 -10.84 -13.54 -4.42
CA VAL A 135 -9.77 -13.84 -5.36
C VAL A 135 -8.44 -13.53 -4.68
N THR A 136 -7.56 -14.53 -4.64
CA THR A 136 -6.16 -14.37 -4.24
C THR A 136 -5.28 -14.50 -5.46
N VAL A 137 -4.41 -13.53 -5.69
CA VAL A 137 -3.41 -13.57 -6.75
C VAL A 137 -2.04 -13.23 -6.19
N HIS A 138 -0.99 -13.76 -6.81
CA HIS A 138 0.38 -13.35 -6.53
C HIS A 138 1.08 -12.96 -7.84
N ILE A 139 1.92 -11.94 -7.76
CA ILE A 139 2.73 -11.42 -8.86
C ILE A 139 4.13 -11.08 -8.32
N PRO A 140 5.18 -11.03 -9.17
CA PRO A 140 6.49 -10.58 -8.72
C PRO A 140 6.43 -9.15 -8.15
N PHE A 141 7.03 -8.88 -6.99
CA PHE A 141 7.07 -7.52 -6.44
C PHE A 141 7.85 -6.59 -7.38
N PRO A 142 7.40 -5.33 -7.59
CA PRO A 142 8.08 -4.44 -8.51
C PRO A 142 9.48 -4.10 -8.01
N GLN A 143 10.48 -4.26 -8.88
CA GLN A 143 11.86 -3.81 -8.66
C GLN A 143 11.96 -2.29 -8.65
#